data_AF-A0AAF0M7U6-F1
#
_entry.id   AF-A0AAF0M7U6-F1
#
_cell.length_a   1.000
_cell.length_b   1.000
_cell.length_c   1.000
_cell.angle_alpha   90.00
_cell.angle_beta   90.00
_cell.angle_gamma   90.00
#
_symmetry.space_group_name_H-M   'P 1'
#
loop_
_entity.id
_entity.type
_entity.pdbx_description
1 polymer ?
#
loop_
_entity_poly.entity_id
_entity_poly.type
_entity_poly.pdbx_seq_one_letter_code
_entity_poly.pdbx_strand_id
1 'polypeptide(L)'
;MTDENERPTPEDDAARLGLVVVGEAAALHAGDDGALDASEENIRETIDSMVDEPLTPRQEEVVEQLAAAGGTLTAGLSGALASKTGGKVEDVLAGAARSVVWQQRLAAERAAVQPEGGHGVGSERSDHGEREDAGGQQRRRDGDGRDEA
;
A
#
# COMPACT_ATOMS: atom_id res chain seq x y z
N MET A 1 -21.85 -16.69 15.59
CA MET A 1 -20.44 -17.01 15.30
C MET A 1 -19.98 -15.93 14.35
N THR A 2 -19.58 -14.79 14.91
CA THR A 2 -18.87 -13.73 14.18
C THR A 2 -17.44 -14.22 14.00
N ASP A 3 -16.91 -14.13 12.80
CA ASP A 3 -15.55 -14.54 12.48
C ASP A 3 -14.57 -13.62 13.23
N GLU A 4 -14.11 -14.04 14.41
CA GLU A 4 -13.17 -13.28 15.25
C GLU A 4 -11.74 -13.25 14.66
N ASN A 5 -11.54 -13.76 13.44
CA ASN A 5 -10.22 -13.92 12.80
C ASN A 5 -10.10 -13.33 11.39
N GLU A 6 -11.08 -12.59 10.86
CA GLU A 6 -10.86 -11.83 9.62
C GLU A 6 -9.97 -10.63 9.93
N ARG A 7 -8.65 -10.83 9.80
CA ARG A 7 -7.71 -9.71 9.74
C ARG A 7 -8.13 -8.80 8.58
N PRO A 8 -8.13 -7.47 8.75
CA PRO A 8 -8.40 -6.54 7.68
C PRO A 8 -7.57 -6.89 6.44
N THR A 9 -8.17 -6.80 5.27
CA THR A 9 -7.42 -6.93 4.02
C THR A 9 -6.55 -5.67 3.83
N PRO A 10 -5.42 -5.75 3.10
CA PRO A 10 -4.65 -4.56 2.74
C PRO A 10 -5.50 -3.47 2.07
N GLU A 11 -6.53 -3.86 1.33
CA GLU A 11 -7.51 -2.96 0.72
C GLU A 11 -8.38 -2.23 1.75
N ASP A 12 -8.77 -2.89 2.84
CA ASP A 12 -9.50 -2.26 3.94
C ASP A 12 -8.62 -1.23 4.67
N ASP A 13 -7.36 -1.58 4.91
CA ASP A 13 -6.40 -0.67 5.54
C ASP A 13 -6.12 0.54 4.64
N ALA A 14 -5.92 0.32 3.35
CA ALA A 14 -5.76 1.39 2.37
C ALA A 14 -6.99 2.31 2.31
N ALA A 15 -8.20 1.75 2.40
CA ALA A 15 -9.43 2.52 2.43
C ALA A 15 -9.53 3.38 3.70
N ARG A 16 -9.21 2.81 4.86
CA ARG A 16 -9.16 3.55 6.14
C ARG A 16 -8.14 4.69 6.08
N LEU A 17 -6.91 4.42 5.66
CA LEU A 17 -5.87 5.44 5.51
C LEU A 17 -6.29 6.52 4.51
N GLY A 18 -6.88 6.13 3.38
CA GLY A 18 -7.38 7.07 2.37
C GLY A 18 -8.46 8.00 2.92
N LEU A 19 -9.38 7.50 3.75
CA LEU A 19 -10.41 8.33 4.38
C LEU A 19 -9.84 9.32 5.39
N VAL A 20 -8.84 8.91 6.16
CA VAL A 20 -8.16 9.79 7.11
C VAL A 20 -7.45 10.92 6.37
N VAL A 21 -6.71 10.64 5.30
CA VAL A 21 -6.04 11.66 4.48
C VAL A 21 -7.05 12.64 3.85
N VAL A 22 -8.23 12.16 3.43
CA VAL A 22 -9.30 13.04 2.93
C VAL A 22 -9.86 13.92 4.06
N GLY A 23 -9.97 13.40 5.28
CA GLY A 23 -10.34 14.17 6.47
C GLY A 23 -9.33 15.27 6.78
N GLU A 24 -8.05 14.96 6.74
CA GLU A 24 -6.96 15.93 6.93
C GLU A 24 -7.00 17.04 5.87
N ALA A 25 -7.17 16.65 4.61
CA ALA A 25 -7.30 17.61 3.51
C ALA A 25 -8.52 18.53 3.68
N ALA A 26 -9.62 18.03 4.25
CA ALA A 26 -10.79 18.84 4.57
C ALA A 26 -10.51 19.81 5.73
N ALA A 27 -9.80 19.38 6.78
CA ALA A 27 -9.37 20.24 7.88
C ALA A 27 -8.42 21.34 7.40
N LEU A 28 -7.41 20.99 6.60
CA LEU A 28 -6.50 21.93 5.95
C LEU A 28 -7.24 22.95 5.08
N HIS A 29 -8.25 22.49 4.32
CA HIS A 29 -9.05 23.38 3.49
C HIS A 29 -9.92 24.34 4.31
N ALA A 30 -10.50 23.84 5.40
CA ALA A 30 -11.32 24.64 6.30
C ALA A 30 -10.51 25.69 7.10
N GLY A 31 -9.19 25.49 7.22
CA GLY A 31 -8.31 26.33 8.04
C GLY A 31 -8.66 26.24 9.52
N ASP A 32 -9.14 25.07 9.97
CA ASP A 32 -9.50 24.80 11.36
C ASP A 32 -8.36 24.03 12.02
N ASP A 33 -7.52 24.75 12.76
CA ASP A 33 -6.36 24.18 13.47
C ASP A 33 -6.78 23.07 14.46
N GLY A 34 -7.96 23.20 15.09
CA GLY A 34 -8.46 22.17 16.00
C GLY A 34 -8.90 20.90 15.27
N ALA A 35 -9.47 21.05 14.06
CA ALA A 35 -9.77 19.92 13.20
C ALA A 35 -8.49 19.28 12.63
N LEU A 36 -7.44 20.06 12.42
CA LEU A 36 -6.14 19.56 11.96
C LEU A 36 -5.46 18.73 13.04
N ASP A 37 -5.38 19.22 14.28
CA ASP A 37 -4.84 18.48 15.42
C ASP A 37 -5.60 17.16 15.65
N ALA A 38 -6.94 17.20 15.59
CA ALA A 38 -7.77 16.01 15.69
C ALA A 38 -7.56 15.03 14.53
N SER A 39 -7.27 15.54 13.34
CA SER A 39 -6.94 14.71 12.18
C SER A 39 -5.59 14.03 12.35
N GLU A 40 -4.57 14.73 12.86
CA GLU A 40 -3.26 14.13 13.16
C GLU A 40 -3.35 13.03 14.21
N GLU A 41 -4.15 13.24 15.27
CA GLU A 41 -4.41 12.21 16.27
C GLU A 41 -5.12 10.99 15.64
N ASN A 42 -6.12 11.22 14.80
CA ASN A 42 -6.83 10.15 14.08
C ASN A 42 -5.90 9.34 13.16
N ILE A 43 -4.94 9.98 12.49
CA ILE A 43 -3.90 9.28 11.70
C ILE A 43 -3.10 8.33 12.58
N ARG A 44 -2.61 8.83 13.72
CA ARG A 44 -1.82 8.01 14.65
C ARG A 44 -2.63 6.83 15.16
N GLU A 45 -3.86 7.07 15.64
CA GLU A 45 -4.75 6.01 16.14
C GLU A 45 -5.09 4.98 15.06
N THR A 46 -5.36 5.45 13.83
CA THR A 46 -5.68 4.57 12.70
C THR A 46 -4.50 3.66 12.38
N ILE A 47 -3.29 4.20 12.32
CA ILE A 47 -2.07 3.43 12.02
C ILE A 47 -1.69 2.51 13.17
N ASP A 48 -1.81 2.96 14.42
CA ASP A 48 -1.58 2.14 15.62
C ASP A 48 -2.51 0.91 15.63
N SER A 49 -3.76 1.07 15.18
CA SER A 49 -4.70 -0.05 15.06
C SER A 49 -4.35 -1.07 13.96
N MET A 50 -3.45 -0.72 13.03
CA MET A 50 -3.05 -1.55 11.88
C MET A 50 -1.72 -2.28 12.11
N VAL A 51 -0.97 -1.93 13.16
CA VAL A 51 0.35 -2.51 13.43
C VAL A 51 0.30 -3.49 14.60
N ASP A 52 0.99 -4.63 14.46
CA ASP A 52 1.06 -5.66 15.50
C ASP A 52 1.94 -5.25 16.69
N GLU A 53 2.93 -4.38 16.44
CA GLU A 53 3.86 -3.85 17.43
C GLU A 53 3.87 -2.31 17.34
N PRO A 54 4.07 -1.61 18.47
CA PRO A 54 4.18 -0.15 18.46
C PRO A 54 5.27 0.32 17.49
N LEU A 55 4.98 1.41 16.78
CA LEU A 55 5.96 2.03 15.91
C LEU A 55 7.19 2.49 16.71
N THR A 56 8.37 2.36 16.11
CA THR A 56 9.56 3.03 16.65
C THR A 56 9.41 4.55 16.50
N PRO A 57 10.07 5.37 17.34
CA PRO A 57 9.96 6.82 17.25
C PRO A 57 10.29 7.38 15.85
N ARG A 58 11.24 6.74 15.16
CA ARG A 58 11.61 7.14 13.79
C ARG A 58 10.52 6.79 12.77
N GLN A 59 9.78 5.71 12.97
CA GLN A 59 8.66 5.35 12.09
C GLN A 59 7.46 6.28 12.31
N GLU A 60 7.19 6.68 13.55
CA GLU A 60 6.17 7.69 13.87
C GLU A 60 6.45 9.01 13.16
N GLU A 61 7.69 9.53 13.25
CA GLU A 61 8.09 10.75 12.52
C GLU A 61 7.88 10.63 11.00
N VAL A 62 8.18 9.46 10.42
CA VAL A 62 8.01 9.22 8.98
C VAL A 62 6.53 9.19 8.62
N VAL A 63 5.71 8.52 9.43
CA VAL A 63 4.26 8.44 9.24
C VAL A 63 3.63 9.83 9.30
N GLU A 64 3.99 10.65 10.29
CA GLU A 64 3.50 12.02 10.42
C GLU A 64 3.85 12.87 9.19
N GLN A 65 5.10 12.78 8.71
CA GLN A 65 5.50 13.50 7.50
C GLN A 65 4.78 13.03 6.24
N LEU A 66 4.55 11.72 6.11
CA LEU A 66 3.81 11.15 4.98
C LEU A 66 2.34 11.57 5.02
N ALA A 67 1.73 11.61 6.21
CA ALA A 67 0.35 12.06 6.37
C ALA A 67 0.22 13.54 6.00
N ALA A 68 1.04 14.42 6.58
CA ALA A 68 1.07 15.84 6.26
C ALA A 68 1.28 16.12 4.76
N ALA A 69 2.19 15.37 4.13
CA ALA A 69 2.39 15.43 2.68
C ALA A 69 1.16 14.95 1.90
N GLY A 70 0.54 13.84 2.33
CA GLY A 70 -0.68 13.29 1.76
C GLY A 70 -1.89 14.23 1.85
N GLY A 71 -2.13 14.82 3.02
CA GLY A 71 -3.16 15.82 3.26
C GLY A 71 -2.96 17.05 2.39
N THR A 72 -1.72 17.58 2.35
CA THR A 72 -1.36 18.74 1.50
C THR A 72 -1.57 18.46 0.01
N LEU A 73 -1.13 17.30 -0.48
CA LEU A 73 -1.33 16.90 -1.88
C LEU A 73 -2.81 16.75 -2.21
N THR A 74 -3.58 16.12 -1.32
CA THR A 74 -5.02 15.91 -1.51
C THR A 74 -5.78 17.23 -1.49
N ALA A 75 -5.47 18.15 -0.57
CA ALA A 75 -6.05 19.49 -0.53
C ALA A 75 -5.69 20.30 -1.78
N GLY A 76 -4.42 20.30 -2.19
CA GLY A 76 -3.95 21.01 -3.38
C GLY A 76 -4.57 20.50 -4.69
N LEU A 77 -4.64 19.17 -4.86
CA LEU A 77 -5.29 18.54 -6.02
C LEU A 77 -6.80 18.80 -6.02
N SER A 78 -7.45 18.77 -4.85
CA SER A 78 -8.88 19.08 -4.73
C SER A 78 -9.16 20.53 -5.08
N GLY A 79 -8.33 21.47 -4.63
CA GLY A 79 -8.36 22.87 -5.04
C GLY A 79 -8.19 23.07 -6.54
N ALA A 80 -7.20 22.42 -7.14
CA ALA A 80 -6.95 22.48 -8.58
C ALA A 80 -8.13 21.91 -9.39
N LEU A 81 -8.71 20.79 -8.96
CA LEU A 81 -9.84 20.17 -9.63
C LEU A 81 -11.12 21.03 -9.51
N ALA A 82 -11.41 21.56 -8.32
CA ALA A 82 -12.54 22.46 -8.10
C ALA A 82 -12.43 23.70 -8.99
N SER A 83 -11.25 24.33 -9.04
CA SER A 83 -10.97 25.46 -9.93
C SER A 83 -11.18 25.12 -11.41
N LYS A 84 -10.68 23.97 -11.86
CA LYS A 84 -10.83 23.52 -13.26
C LYS A 84 -12.28 23.21 -13.65
N THR A 85 -13.09 22.74 -12.70
CA THR A 85 -14.48 22.30 -12.95
C THR A 85 -15.52 23.36 -12.62
N GLY A 86 -15.12 24.47 -11.99
CA GLY A 86 -16.04 25.48 -11.47
C GLY A 86 -16.85 25.01 -10.26
N GLY A 87 -16.38 23.95 -9.58
CA GLY A 87 -17.02 23.35 -8.41
C GLY A 87 -16.44 23.84 -7.09
N LYS A 88 -16.91 23.25 -5.99
CA LYS A 88 -16.40 23.49 -4.64
C LYS A 88 -15.41 22.40 -4.23
N VAL A 89 -14.42 22.75 -3.40
CA VAL A 89 -13.40 21.81 -2.91
C VAL A 89 -14.05 20.74 -2.02
N GLU A 90 -15.04 21.14 -1.22
CA GLU A 90 -15.80 20.25 -0.35
C GLU A 90 -16.55 19.18 -1.14
N ASP A 91 -17.10 19.52 -2.32
CA ASP A 91 -17.77 18.56 -3.20
C ASP A 91 -16.77 17.55 -3.78
N VAL A 92 -15.55 17.99 -4.10
CA VAL A 92 -14.46 17.13 -4.58
C VAL A 92 -13.99 16.17 -3.49
N LEU A 93 -13.72 16.69 -2.30
CA LEU A 93 -13.28 15.88 -1.14
C LEU A 93 -14.37 14.88 -0.72
N ALA A 94 -15.64 15.30 -0.68
CA ALA A 94 -16.76 14.40 -0.43
C ALA A 94 -16.89 13.32 -1.51
N GLY A 95 -16.65 13.68 -2.78
CA GLY A 95 -16.59 12.75 -3.90
C GLY A 95 -15.45 11.72 -3.75
N ALA A 96 -14.27 12.17 -3.31
CA ALA A 96 -13.13 11.31 -3.03
C ALA A 96 -13.45 10.31 -1.92
N ALA A 97 -13.98 10.77 -0.77
CA ALA A 97 -14.37 9.90 0.33
C ALA A 97 -15.40 8.84 -0.11
N ARG A 98 -16.45 9.24 -0.85
CA ARG A 98 -17.45 8.30 -1.39
C ARG A 98 -16.83 7.28 -2.34
N SER A 99 -15.83 7.69 -3.13
CA SER A 99 -15.14 6.80 -4.06
C SER A 99 -14.31 5.76 -3.32
N VAL A 100 -13.62 6.15 -2.24
CA VAL A 100 -12.87 5.22 -1.38
C VAL A 100 -13.80 4.16 -0.77
N VAL A 101 -14.91 4.57 -0.15
CA VAL A 101 -15.90 3.65 0.43
C VAL A 101 -16.50 2.72 -0.64
N TRP A 102 -16.79 3.26 -1.83
CA TRP A 102 -17.31 2.47 -2.93
C TRP A 102 -16.29 1.43 -3.43
N GLN A 103 -15.01 1.81 -3.56
CA GLN A 103 -13.93 0.91 -3.95
C GLN A 103 -13.72 -0.21 -2.93
N GLN A 104 -13.75 0.12 -1.64
CA GLN A 104 -13.68 -0.87 -0.56
C GLN A 104 -14.83 -1.87 -0.65
N ARG A 105 -16.06 -1.38 -0.84
CA ARG A 105 -17.23 -2.25 -1.02
C ARG A 105 -17.07 -3.18 -2.23
N LEU A 106 -16.59 -2.67 -3.36
CA LEU A 106 -16.35 -3.49 -4.55
C LEU A 106 -15.25 -4.54 -4.32
N ALA A 107 -14.22 -4.23 -3.54
CA ALA A 107 -13.18 -5.18 -3.17
C ALA A 107 -13.75 -6.31 -2.30
N ALA A 108 -14.54 -5.97 -1.28
CA ALA A 108 -15.22 -6.95 -0.43
C ALA A 108 -16.20 -7.85 -1.23
N GLU A 109 -16.98 -7.27 -2.14
CA GLU A 109 -17.87 -8.04 -3.03
C GLU A 109 -17.08 -9.01 -3.93
N ARG A 110 -15.89 -8.63 -4.41
CA ARG A 110 -15.01 -9.51 -5.21
C ARG A 110 -14.41 -10.65 -4.40
N ALA A 111 -14.01 -10.38 -3.16
CA ALA A 111 -13.50 -11.41 -2.25
C ALA A 111 -14.59 -12.44 -1.92
N ALA A 112 -15.83 -11.99 -1.67
CA ALA A 112 -16.95 -12.88 -1.38
C ALA A 112 -17.35 -13.81 -2.55
N VAL A 113 -17.11 -13.39 -3.80
CA VAL A 113 -17.43 -14.17 -5.02
C VAL A 113 -16.30 -15.15 -5.39
N GLN A 114 -15.09 -14.95 -4.87
CA GLN A 114 -13.97 -15.89 -5.02
C GLN A 114 -13.68 -16.58 -3.67
N PRO A 115 -14.49 -17.57 -3.26
CA PRO A 115 -14.10 -18.40 -2.13
C PRO A 115 -12.83 -19.17 -2.52
N GLU A 116 -11.86 -19.24 -1.61
CA GLU A 116 -10.61 -19.97 -1.79
C GLU A 116 -10.86 -21.43 -2.24
N GLY A 117 -10.75 -21.66 -3.55
CA GLY A 117 -10.86 -22.96 -4.19
C GLY A 117 -9.55 -23.41 -4.83
N GLY A 118 -8.41 -23.08 -4.21
CA GLY A 118 -7.09 -23.18 -4.83
C GLY A 118 -6.00 -23.86 -4.01
N HIS A 119 -6.30 -24.60 -2.95
CA HIS A 119 -5.30 -25.41 -2.25
C HIS A 119 -5.74 -26.87 -2.07
N GLY A 120 -5.10 -27.74 -2.86
CA GLY A 120 -4.94 -29.16 -2.53
C GLY A 120 -5.09 -30.13 -3.71
N VAL A 121 -4.02 -30.40 -4.46
CA VAL A 121 -3.58 -31.77 -4.77
C VAL A 121 -2.06 -31.76 -4.95
N GLY A 122 -1.36 -32.51 -4.10
CA GLY A 122 0.08 -32.70 -4.17
C GLY A 122 0.54 -33.38 -5.45
N SER A 123 1.77 -33.06 -5.85
CA SER A 123 2.58 -33.97 -6.64
C SER A 123 4.00 -33.83 -6.13
N GLU A 124 4.30 -34.65 -5.12
CA GLU A 124 5.64 -35.09 -4.81
C GLU A 124 6.26 -35.62 -6.11
N ARG A 125 7.17 -34.85 -6.70
CA ARG A 125 8.20 -35.39 -7.60
C ARG A 125 9.54 -35.18 -6.95
N SER A 126 9.78 -36.02 -5.94
CA SER A 126 11.09 -36.63 -5.75
C SER A 126 11.41 -37.41 -7.02
N ASP A 127 12.14 -36.80 -7.95
CA ASP A 127 12.85 -37.57 -8.96
C ASP A 127 14.35 -37.41 -8.72
N HIS A 128 14.91 -38.53 -8.26
CA HIS A 128 16.27 -38.72 -7.86
C HIS A 128 16.97 -39.29 -9.10
N GLY A 129 17.67 -38.45 -9.85
CA GLY A 129 18.31 -38.85 -11.11
C GLY A 129 19.67 -38.20 -11.32
N GLU A 130 20.71 -38.91 -10.85
CA GLU A 130 22.03 -39.02 -11.48
C GLU A 130 22.92 -37.76 -11.58
N ARG A 131 23.83 -37.65 -10.60
CA ARG A 131 25.13 -37.01 -10.79
C ARG A 131 25.97 -37.88 -11.73
N GLU A 132 26.21 -37.42 -12.94
CA GLU A 132 27.29 -37.95 -13.78
C GLU A 132 28.60 -37.24 -13.42
N ASP A 133 29.40 -37.95 -12.64
CA ASP A 133 30.83 -37.71 -12.43
C ASP A 133 31.61 -38.56 -13.43
N ALA A 134 32.24 -37.91 -14.41
CA ALA A 134 33.39 -38.38 -15.20
C ALA A 134 33.78 -37.22 -16.15
N GLY A 135 34.91 -36.53 -15.99
CA GLY A 135 36.26 -37.08 -15.99
C GLY A 135 36.86 -36.89 -17.38
N GLY A 136 37.75 -35.91 -17.58
CA GLY A 136 38.34 -35.67 -18.91
C GLY A 136 39.29 -34.49 -18.98
N GLN A 137 40.55 -34.73 -18.64
CA GLN A 137 41.68 -33.80 -18.70
C GLN A 137 41.89 -33.25 -20.12
N GLN A 138 42.34 -31.99 -20.25
CA GLN A 138 43.65 -31.67 -20.84
C GLN A 138 43.98 -30.18 -20.79
N ARG A 139 45.05 -29.87 -20.06
CA ARG A 139 45.81 -28.61 -20.16
C ARG A 139 46.65 -28.62 -21.44
N ARG A 140 46.62 -27.55 -22.23
CA ARG A 140 47.75 -26.90 -22.95
C ARG A 140 47.31 -25.46 -23.23
N ARG A 141 47.77 -24.42 -22.54
CA ARG A 141 49.12 -23.85 -22.42
C ARG A 141 49.66 -23.29 -23.75
N ASP A 142 49.88 -21.97 -23.71
CA ASP A 142 50.70 -21.11 -24.58
C ASP A 142 50.17 -20.92 -26.03
N GLY A 143 50.13 -19.75 -26.65
CA GLY A 143 50.71 -18.43 -26.39
C GLY A 143 50.55 -17.59 -27.68
N ASP A 144 51.00 -16.33 -27.63
CA ASP A 144 51.04 -15.34 -28.73
C ASP A 144 49.69 -14.85 -29.26
N GLY A 145 49.41 -13.55 -29.38
CA GLY A 145 50.27 -12.38 -29.42
C GLY A 145 49.75 -11.44 -30.53
N ARG A 146 49.95 -10.13 -30.33
CA ARG A 146 49.84 -9.01 -31.31
C ARG A 146 48.41 -8.50 -31.55
N ASP A 147 48.08 -7.29 -31.10
CA ASP A 147 48.54 -5.95 -31.54
C ASP A 147 47.75 -5.41 -32.74
N GLU A 148 47.31 -4.16 -32.55
CA GLU A 148 47.14 -3.07 -33.53
C GLU A 148 45.95 -3.18 -34.51
N ALA A 149 45.17 -2.13 -34.81
CA ALA A 149 45.26 -0.69 -34.53
C ALA A 149 43.85 -0.06 -34.56
#